data_AF-A0A5C5VLD5-F1
#
_entry.id   AF-A0A5C5VLD5-F1
#
_cell.length_a   1.000
_cell.length_b   1.000
_cell.length_c   1.000
_cell.angle_alpha   90.00
_cell.angle_beta   90.00
_cell.angle_gamma   90.00
#
_symmetry.space_group_name_H-M   'P 1'
#
loop_
_entity.id
_entity.type
_entity.pdbx_description
1 polymer ?
#
loop_
_entity_poly.entity_id
_entity_poly.type
_entity_poly.pdbx_seq_one_letter_code
_entity_poly.pdbx_strand_id
1 'polypeptide(L)'
;MGNARGENDKAERPSVCSISLRPEQTPQNPLPSIADNDQSLENTTTMPYPCPVCGFEVFDEPAGSYETCPACGWDDDAVQLRFPHLQHGSNEGSLWQWQQAALQRYPLDQQTFESYHRCPDWRPLTPSDCGDAEGQPITGSDYLDIAALDAPAYYWRPSQ
;
A
#
# COMPACT_ATOMS: atom_id res chain seq x y z
N MET A 1 49.42 -10.21 -35.18
CA MET A 1 50.18 -8.99 -35.56
C MET A 1 49.40 -8.23 -36.62
N GLY A 2 49.06 -6.97 -36.34
CA GLY A 2 48.31 -6.08 -37.25
C GLY A 2 47.77 -4.89 -36.47
N ASN A 3 48.61 -3.86 -36.28
CA ASN A 3 48.34 -2.60 -35.59
C ASN A 3 47.76 -1.54 -36.56
N ALA A 4 46.93 -0.62 -36.03
CA ALA A 4 46.89 0.84 -36.26
C ALA A 4 45.45 1.34 -35.91
N ARG A 5 45.18 2.02 -34.79
CA ARG A 5 45.49 3.42 -34.38
C ARG A 5 45.12 4.48 -35.41
N GLY A 6 44.20 5.35 -35.01
CA GLY A 6 43.86 6.62 -35.64
C GLY A 6 43.27 7.57 -34.60
N GLU A 7 44.16 8.25 -33.87
CA GLU A 7 43.92 9.49 -33.11
C GLU A 7 43.67 10.66 -34.08
N ASN A 8 42.85 11.64 -33.69
CA ASN A 8 42.90 13.03 -34.17
C ASN A 8 42.24 13.90 -33.08
N ASP A 9 42.97 14.50 -32.15
CA ASP A 9 43.86 15.67 -32.19
C ASP A 9 43.16 17.03 -32.11
N LYS A 10 43.82 17.86 -31.31
CA LYS A 10 43.40 19.03 -30.55
C LYS A 10 43.69 20.28 -31.41
N ALA A 11 42.82 21.30 -31.36
CA ALA A 11 43.14 22.61 -31.92
C ALA A 11 42.92 23.71 -30.88
N GLU A 12 43.95 24.54 -30.69
CA GLU A 12 44.08 25.51 -29.61
C GLU A 12 44.47 26.90 -30.19
N ARG A 13 43.64 27.94 -29.90
CA ARG A 13 43.95 29.40 -29.71
C ARG A 13 44.37 30.23 -30.97
N PRO A 14 44.45 31.62 -30.98
CA PRO A 14 44.53 32.55 -29.83
C PRO A 14 43.94 34.02 -29.94
N SER A 15 43.94 34.73 -28.79
CA SER A 15 44.34 36.14 -28.49
C SER A 15 43.55 37.45 -28.82
N VAL A 16 43.02 38.07 -27.75
CA VAL A 16 43.13 39.47 -27.17
C VAL A 16 42.57 40.79 -27.77
N CYS A 17 42.21 41.66 -26.79
CA CYS A 17 42.10 43.14 -26.70
C CYS A 17 40.71 43.78 -26.94
N SER A 18 40.20 44.80 -26.23
CA SER A 18 40.53 45.54 -24.99
C SER A 18 39.35 46.48 -24.64
N ILE A 19 39.01 46.61 -23.35
CA ILE A 19 38.53 47.79 -22.58
C ILE A 19 37.29 48.59 -23.07
N SER A 20 36.28 48.67 -22.21
CA SER A 20 35.73 49.96 -21.71
C SER A 20 34.80 49.76 -20.51
N LEU A 21 35.22 50.31 -19.36
CA LEU A 21 34.42 50.49 -18.16
C LEU A 21 33.54 51.73 -18.30
N ARG A 22 32.26 51.66 -17.89
CA ARG A 22 31.49 52.80 -17.38
C ARG A 22 30.48 52.36 -16.31
N PRO A 23 30.06 53.28 -15.42
CA PRO A 23 29.67 52.96 -14.05
C PRO A 23 28.16 52.84 -13.82
N GLU A 24 27.85 52.16 -12.71
CA GLU A 24 26.71 52.28 -11.80
C GLU A 24 25.37 52.82 -12.33
N GLN A 25 24.33 51.98 -12.21
CA GLN A 25 23.09 52.34 -11.49
C GLN A 25 22.21 51.10 -11.26
N THR A 26 22.01 50.77 -10.00
CA THR A 26 21.02 49.80 -9.52
C THR A 26 19.65 50.48 -9.45
N PRO A 27 18.57 49.84 -9.95
CA PRO A 27 17.28 49.96 -9.30
C PRO A 27 16.98 48.62 -8.62
N GLN A 28 16.96 48.67 -7.29
CA GLN A 28 16.40 47.63 -6.46
C GLN A 28 14.92 47.46 -6.82
N ASN A 29 14.50 46.23 -7.10
CA ASN A 29 13.13 45.84 -6.81
C ASN A 29 13.17 44.56 -5.98
N PRO A 30 12.52 44.53 -4.81
CA PRO A 30 12.78 43.56 -3.77
C PRO A 30 12.22 42.18 -4.12
N LEU A 31 12.93 41.13 -3.68
CA LEU A 31 12.33 39.80 -3.49
C LEU A 31 11.10 39.95 -2.58
N PRO A 32 9.96 39.29 -2.87
CA PRO A 32 9.01 39.00 -1.83
C PRO A 32 9.65 38.00 -0.86
N SER A 33 10.17 38.52 0.25
CA SER A 33 10.39 37.77 1.48
C SER A 33 9.11 37.87 2.31
N ILE A 34 8.35 36.78 2.35
CA ILE A 34 7.53 36.46 3.51
C ILE A 34 7.90 35.04 3.90
N ALA A 35 8.62 35.00 5.01
CA ALA A 35 8.63 33.99 6.07
C ALA A 35 8.43 32.52 5.68
N ASP A 36 9.46 31.77 6.07
CA ASP A 36 9.46 30.36 6.42
C ASP A 36 8.14 29.80 6.97
N ASN A 37 7.97 28.53 6.65
CA ASN A 37 7.14 27.55 7.35
C ASN A 37 5.65 27.54 6.94
N ASP A 38 5.32 26.73 5.94
CA ASP A 38 4.14 25.89 6.09
C ASP A 38 4.45 24.47 5.60
N GLN A 39 4.17 23.54 6.49
CA GLN A 39 4.70 22.20 6.56
C GLN A 39 4.23 21.35 5.38
N SER A 40 5.05 20.36 5.04
CA SER A 40 4.64 19.06 4.51
C SER A 40 3.19 19.02 4.03
N LEU A 41 3.00 19.11 2.70
CA LEU A 41 1.81 18.52 2.08
C LEU A 41 1.58 17.20 2.77
N GLU A 42 0.47 17.19 3.46
CA GLU A 42 0.22 16.37 4.60
C GLU A 42 0.40 14.94 4.11
N ASN A 43 1.40 14.24 4.66
CA ASN A 43 1.36 12.80 4.79
C ASN A 43 0.14 12.53 5.67
N THR A 44 -1.06 12.71 5.13
CA THR A 44 -2.23 11.98 5.56
C THR A 44 -1.92 10.56 5.14
N THR A 45 -1.03 9.93 5.91
CA THR A 45 -0.90 8.48 5.93
C THR A 45 -2.26 8.04 6.42
N THR A 46 -3.18 7.79 5.48
CA THR A 46 -4.42 7.08 5.75
C THR A 46 -3.99 5.86 6.56
N MET A 47 -4.49 5.74 7.79
CA MET A 47 -4.08 4.65 8.66
C MET A 47 -4.40 3.35 7.90
N PRO A 48 -3.38 2.54 7.56
CA PRO A 48 -3.60 1.39 6.71
C PRO A 48 -4.59 0.44 7.36
N TYR A 49 -5.41 -0.20 6.54
CA TYR A 49 -6.41 -1.14 7.01
C TYR A 49 -5.77 -2.54 7.20
N PRO A 50 -6.11 -3.25 8.28
CA PRO A 50 -5.56 -4.56 8.58
C PRO A 50 -6.09 -5.64 7.65
N CYS A 51 -5.18 -6.48 7.16
CA CYS A 51 -5.57 -7.72 6.52
C CYS A 51 -6.21 -8.68 7.55
N PRO A 52 -7.43 -9.19 7.31
CA PRO A 52 -8.12 -10.09 8.25
C PRO A 52 -7.43 -11.45 8.40
N VAL A 53 -6.57 -11.82 7.47
CA VAL A 53 -5.83 -13.09 7.48
C VAL A 53 -4.58 -13.02 8.35
N CYS A 54 -3.71 -12.02 8.16
CA CYS A 54 -2.40 -11.97 8.84
C CYS A 54 -2.28 -10.87 9.91
N GLY A 55 -3.25 -9.96 9.95
CA GLY A 55 -3.33 -8.85 10.90
C GLY A 55 -2.41 -7.67 10.59
N PHE A 56 -1.58 -7.73 9.56
CA PHE A 56 -0.74 -6.59 9.16
C PHE A 56 -1.60 -5.51 8.51
N GLU A 57 -1.35 -4.25 8.87
CA GLU A 57 -1.98 -3.08 8.26
C GLU A 57 -1.33 -2.81 6.90
N VAL A 58 -2.01 -3.22 5.83
CA VAL A 58 -1.45 -3.32 4.47
C VAL A 58 -2.34 -2.73 3.37
N PHE A 59 -3.62 -2.47 3.66
CA PHE A 59 -4.59 -2.00 2.68
C PHE A 59 -4.78 -0.49 2.76
N ASP A 60 -5.02 0.15 1.63
CA ASP A 60 -5.29 1.60 1.57
C ASP A 60 -6.78 1.89 1.73
N GLU A 61 -7.64 0.92 1.40
CA GLU A 61 -9.09 1.00 1.48
C GLU A 61 -9.68 0.11 2.59
N PRO A 62 -10.91 0.41 3.08
CA PRO A 62 -11.59 -0.40 4.10
C PRO A 62 -11.83 -1.86 3.68
N ALA A 63 -12.24 -2.67 4.66
CA ALA A 63 -12.63 -4.07 4.46
C ALA A 63 -13.55 -4.26 3.25
N GLY A 64 -13.31 -5.31 2.47
CA GLY A 64 -14.05 -5.59 1.24
C GLY A 64 -13.54 -4.82 0.02
N SER A 65 -12.31 -4.30 0.06
CA SER A 65 -11.68 -3.53 -1.02
C SER A 65 -11.26 -4.38 -2.23
N TYR A 66 -11.18 -5.71 -2.06
CA TYR A 66 -10.58 -6.65 -3.00
C TYR A 66 -9.10 -6.39 -3.31
N GLU A 67 -8.40 -5.60 -2.48
CA GLU A 67 -6.95 -5.47 -2.57
C GLU A 67 -6.25 -6.78 -2.17
N THR A 68 -5.19 -7.16 -2.88
CA THR A 68 -4.39 -8.33 -2.54
C THR A 68 -3.39 -7.98 -1.44
N CYS A 69 -3.42 -8.71 -0.32
CA CYS A 69 -2.49 -8.51 0.77
C CYS A 69 -1.04 -8.82 0.34
N PRO A 70 -0.08 -7.88 0.39
CA PRO A 70 1.30 -8.13 -0.01
C PRO A 70 2.04 -9.08 0.95
N ALA A 71 1.54 -9.25 2.17
CA ALA A 71 2.15 -10.14 3.15
C ALA A 71 1.72 -11.59 2.96
N CYS A 72 0.41 -11.87 2.84
CA CYS A 72 -0.10 -13.24 2.78
C CYS A 72 -0.68 -13.65 1.43
N GLY A 73 -0.99 -12.71 0.53
CA GLY A 73 -1.53 -12.98 -0.80
C GLY A 73 -3.06 -13.17 -0.85
N TRP A 74 -3.77 -12.97 0.26
CA TRP A 74 -5.23 -13.03 0.30
C TRP A 74 -5.85 -11.73 -0.21
N ASP A 75 -6.82 -11.83 -1.12
CA ASP A 75 -7.63 -10.72 -1.64
C ASP A 75 -8.72 -10.34 -0.64
N ASP A 76 -8.90 -9.04 -0.39
CA ASP A 76 -9.85 -8.48 0.58
C ASP A 76 -11.33 -8.65 0.19
N ASP A 77 -11.76 -9.90 0.12
CA ASP A 77 -13.05 -10.35 -0.39
C ASP A 77 -14.17 -10.14 0.65
N ALA A 78 -15.08 -9.20 0.35
CA ALA A 78 -16.22 -8.85 1.20
C ALA A 78 -17.16 -10.04 1.50
N VAL A 79 -17.31 -10.98 0.56
CA VAL A 79 -18.16 -12.16 0.71
C VAL A 79 -17.52 -13.16 1.67
N GLN A 80 -16.22 -13.41 1.52
CA GLN A 80 -15.48 -14.29 2.43
C GLN A 80 -15.26 -13.68 3.81
N LEU A 81 -15.23 -12.35 3.93
CA LEU A 81 -15.33 -11.67 5.22
C LEU A 81 -16.66 -11.95 5.93
N ARG A 82 -17.76 -11.95 5.17
CA ARG A 82 -19.10 -12.22 5.71
C ARG A 82 -19.31 -13.70 6.05
N PHE A 83 -18.69 -14.58 5.29
CA PHE A 83 -18.78 -16.03 5.44
C PHE A 83 -17.38 -16.65 5.56
N PRO A 84 -16.74 -16.64 6.75
CA PRO A 84 -15.35 -17.07 6.91
C PRO A 84 -15.02 -18.52 6.53
N HIS A 85 -16.04 -19.38 6.43
CA HIS A 85 -15.92 -20.77 5.97
C HIS A 85 -16.21 -20.98 4.48
N LEU A 86 -16.61 -19.94 3.74
CA LEU A 86 -16.91 -20.03 2.31
C LEU A 86 -15.66 -20.45 1.53
N GLN A 87 -15.72 -21.62 0.91
CA GLN A 87 -14.56 -22.25 0.24
C GLN A 87 -14.24 -21.65 -1.14
N HIS A 88 -15.17 -20.89 -1.70
CA HIS A 88 -15.07 -20.30 -3.03
C HIS A 88 -15.27 -18.78 -2.97
N GLY A 89 -14.69 -18.07 -3.93
CA GLY A 89 -14.68 -16.61 -3.97
C GLY A 89 -13.50 -16.15 -4.80
N SER A 90 -12.96 -14.97 -4.49
CA SER A 90 -11.72 -14.49 -5.12
C SER A 90 -10.51 -15.32 -4.72
N ASN A 91 -10.53 -15.88 -3.50
CA ASN A 91 -9.43 -16.67 -2.97
C ASN A 91 -9.65 -18.19 -3.13
N GLU A 92 -8.57 -18.92 -3.41
CA GLU A 92 -8.57 -20.38 -3.35
C GLU A 92 -8.60 -20.84 -1.87
N GLY A 93 -9.80 -21.15 -1.38
CA GLY A 93 -10.04 -21.54 0.02
C GLY A 93 -10.65 -20.43 0.87
N SER A 94 -11.07 -20.77 2.08
CA SER A 94 -11.81 -19.86 2.96
C SER A 94 -10.92 -18.97 3.81
N LEU A 95 -11.46 -17.84 4.28
CA LEU A 95 -10.77 -16.93 5.20
C LEU A 95 -10.20 -17.68 6.42
N TRP A 96 -10.97 -18.61 6.99
CA TRP A 96 -10.50 -19.49 8.07
C TRP A 96 -9.22 -20.24 7.70
N GLN A 97 -9.19 -20.92 6.56
CA GLN A 97 -8.04 -21.71 6.11
C GLN A 97 -6.82 -20.83 5.84
N TRP A 98 -7.03 -19.70 5.18
CA TRP A 98 -5.99 -18.71 4.92
C TRP A 98 -5.37 -18.21 6.22
N GLN A 99 -6.19 -17.93 7.23
CA GLN A 99 -5.69 -17.50 8.53
C GLN A 99 -4.88 -18.59 9.25
N GLN A 100 -5.32 -19.85 9.20
CA GLN A 100 -4.52 -20.95 9.75
C GLN A 100 -3.15 -21.05 9.06
N ALA A 101 -3.11 -20.95 7.73
CA ALA A 101 -1.87 -20.98 6.96
C ALA A 101 -0.97 -19.76 7.28
N ALA A 102 -1.56 -18.57 7.37
CA ALA A 102 -0.84 -17.35 7.72
C ALA A 102 -0.24 -17.40 9.12
N LEU A 103 -0.94 -17.96 10.11
CA LEU A 103 -0.42 -18.10 11.48
C LEU A 103 0.76 -19.08 11.59
N GLN A 104 0.86 -20.06 10.69
CA GLN A 104 2.06 -20.91 10.59
C GLN A 104 3.26 -20.15 10.02
N ARG A 105 3.02 -19.14 9.16
CA ARG A 105 4.06 -18.34 8.50
C ARG A 105 4.45 -17.09 9.30
N TYR A 106 3.49 -16.49 10.01
CA TYR A 106 3.59 -15.25 10.77
C TYR A 106 3.02 -15.48 12.18
N PRO A 107 3.80 -16.10 13.08
CA PRO A 107 3.37 -16.40 14.45
C PRO A 107 2.84 -15.16 15.21
N LEU A 108 2.01 -15.37 16.23
CA LEU A 108 1.30 -14.28 16.93
C LEU A 108 2.22 -13.24 17.56
N ASP A 109 3.42 -13.64 18.00
CA ASP A 109 4.44 -12.75 18.58
C ASP A 109 5.17 -11.91 17.53
N GLN A 110 5.12 -12.27 16.25
CA GLN A 110 5.66 -11.47 15.16
C GLN A 110 4.76 -10.25 14.88
N GLN A 111 5.17 -9.07 15.36
CA GLN A 111 4.42 -7.82 15.21
C GLN A 111 4.74 -7.05 13.92
N THR A 112 5.72 -7.48 13.13
CA THR A 112 6.13 -6.79 11.91
C THR A 112 6.41 -7.75 10.75
N PHE A 113 6.18 -7.27 9.54
CA PHE A 113 6.59 -7.90 8.29
C PHE A 113 7.02 -6.80 7.32
N GLU A 114 8.29 -6.79 6.92
CA GLU A 114 8.90 -5.66 6.19
C GLU A 114 8.66 -4.32 6.93
N SER A 115 8.01 -3.35 6.29
CA SER A 115 7.60 -2.07 6.89
C SER A 115 6.20 -2.10 7.51
N TYR A 116 5.45 -3.19 7.39
CA TYR A 116 4.09 -3.29 7.90
C TYR A 116 4.08 -3.70 9.37
N HIS A 117 3.15 -3.13 10.11
CA HIS A 117 2.91 -3.43 11.52
C HIS A 117 1.63 -4.24 11.68
N ARG A 118 1.62 -5.16 12.65
CA ARG A 118 0.42 -5.90 13.01
C ARG A 118 -0.50 -4.99 13.81
N CYS A 119 -1.75 -4.93 13.39
CA CYS A 119 -2.80 -4.16 14.02
C CYS A 119 -2.98 -4.60 15.48
N PRO A 120 -2.86 -3.70 16.48
CA PRO A 120 -2.78 -4.07 17.89
C PRO A 120 -4.02 -4.78 18.45
N ASP A 121 -5.18 -4.57 17.84
CA ASP A 121 -6.45 -5.19 18.23
C ASP A 121 -6.86 -6.36 17.34
N TRP A 122 -6.07 -6.67 16.30
CA TRP A 122 -6.33 -7.85 15.48
C TRP A 122 -6.13 -9.11 16.31
N ARG A 123 -7.07 -10.05 16.13
CA ARG A 123 -7.00 -11.40 16.70
C ARG A 123 -7.39 -12.43 15.65
N PRO A 124 -6.95 -13.69 15.79
CA PRO A 124 -7.49 -14.78 15.01
C PRO A 124 -9.01 -14.93 15.16
N LEU A 125 -9.63 -15.44 14.10
CA LEU A 125 -10.96 -16.00 14.07
C LEU A 125 -11.10 -17.08 15.13
N THR A 126 -12.22 -17.03 15.81
CA THR A 126 -12.74 -18.10 16.65
C THR A 126 -13.87 -18.81 15.93
N PRO A 127 -14.26 -20.03 16.35
CA PRO A 127 -15.42 -20.71 15.77
C PRO A 127 -16.72 -19.86 15.85
N SER A 128 -16.86 -19.01 16.87
CA SER A 128 -18.02 -18.14 17.02
C SER A 128 -18.08 -17.02 15.98
N ASP A 129 -16.93 -16.56 15.48
CA ASP A 129 -16.88 -15.51 14.44
C ASP A 129 -17.28 -16.04 13.06
N CYS A 130 -17.19 -17.36 12.85
CA CYS A 130 -17.41 -17.97 11.54
C CYS A 130 -18.89 -18.17 11.21
N GLY A 131 -19.77 -18.09 12.22
CA GLY A 131 -21.19 -18.38 12.05
C GLY A 131 -21.46 -19.81 11.59
N ASP A 132 -22.64 -20.01 11.01
CA ASP A 132 -23.02 -21.25 10.34
C ASP A 132 -23.01 -21.08 8.81
N ALA A 133 -23.60 -22.05 8.10
CA ALA A 133 -23.71 -22.01 6.66
C ALA A 133 -24.94 -21.25 6.15
N GLU A 134 -25.72 -20.61 7.04
CA GLU A 134 -26.94 -19.92 6.65
C GLU A 134 -26.61 -18.70 5.78
N GLY A 135 -27.30 -18.59 4.64
CA GLY A 135 -27.12 -17.48 3.70
C GLY A 135 -25.83 -17.50 2.89
N GLN A 136 -24.99 -18.53 3.00
CA GLN A 136 -23.82 -18.66 2.14
C GLN A 136 -24.23 -18.74 0.65
N PRO A 137 -23.54 -18.04 -0.26
CA PRO A 137 -23.84 -18.13 -1.68
C PRO A 137 -23.58 -19.55 -2.20
N ILE A 138 -24.50 -20.08 -3.00
CA ILE A 138 -24.36 -21.41 -3.62
C ILE A 138 -23.95 -21.26 -5.08
N THR A 139 -24.44 -20.20 -5.73
CA THR A 139 -24.18 -19.89 -7.14
C THR A 139 -23.32 -18.65 -7.29
N GLY A 140 -22.73 -18.48 -8.48
CA GLY A 140 -22.03 -17.25 -8.83
C GLY A 140 -22.95 -16.02 -8.83
N SER A 141 -24.24 -16.17 -9.12
CA SER A 141 -25.21 -15.06 -9.03
C SER A 141 -25.40 -14.64 -7.59
N ASP A 142 -25.60 -15.60 -6.67
CA ASP A 142 -25.74 -15.30 -5.24
C ASP A 142 -24.49 -14.60 -4.69
N TYR A 143 -23.31 -15.05 -5.13
CA TYR A 143 -22.05 -14.40 -4.78
C TYR A 143 -22.00 -12.95 -5.24
N LEU A 144 -22.37 -12.67 -6.50
CA LEU A 144 -22.39 -11.32 -7.05
C LEU A 144 -23.41 -10.42 -6.34
N ASP A 145 -24.58 -10.95 -6.01
CA ASP A 145 -25.62 -10.22 -5.27
C ASP A 145 -25.12 -9.84 -3.87
N ILE A 146 -24.39 -10.73 -3.19
CA ILE A 146 -23.80 -10.45 -1.87
C ILE A 146 -22.61 -9.50 -1.98
N ALA A 147 -21.75 -9.66 -2.98
CA ALA A 147 -20.60 -8.81 -3.24
C ALA A 147 -21.00 -7.35 -3.52
N ALA A 148 -22.22 -7.13 -4.01
CA ALA A 148 -22.77 -5.79 -4.26
C ALA A 148 -23.33 -5.10 -2.98
N LEU A 149 -23.38 -5.80 -1.84
CA LEU A 149 -23.79 -5.22 -0.56
C LEU A 149 -22.62 -4.48 0.10
N ASP A 150 -22.93 -3.64 1.08
CA ASP A 150 -21.90 -3.01 1.92
C ASP A 150 -21.03 -4.08 2.57
N ALA A 151 -19.71 -3.86 2.55
CA ALA A 151 -18.76 -4.77 3.17
C ALA A 151 -19.05 -4.93 4.67
N PRO A 152 -18.94 -6.14 5.23
CA PRO A 152 -19.11 -6.34 6.66
C PRO A 152 -17.98 -5.68 7.43
N ALA A 153 -18.24 -5.32 8.69
CA ALA A 153 -17.18 -4.95 9.61
C ALA A 153 -16.22 -6.13 9.85
N TYR A 154 -14.99 -5.83 10.28
CA TYR A 154 -14.05 -6.86 10.70
C TYR A 154 -14.63 -7.70 11.84
N TYR A 155 -14.42 -9.02 11.81
CA TYR A 155 -14.98 -9.94 12.81
C TYR A 155 -14.47 -9.67 14.25
N TRP A 156 -13.33 -9.00 14.40
CA TRP A 156 -12.79 -8.56 15.71
C TRP A 156 -13.17 -7.12 16.09
N ARG A 157 -13.84 -6.38 15.18
CA ARG A 157 -14.42 -5.05 15.39
C ARG A 157 -15.89 -5.02 14.95
N PRO A 158 -16.78 -5.84 15.55
CA PRO A 158 -18.18 -5.84 15.16
C PRO A 158 -18.79 -4.45 15.39
N SER A 159 -19.61 -4.00 14.44
CA SER A 159 -20.41 -2.78 14.61
C SER A 159 -21.35 -2.98 15.83
N GLN A 160 -21.33 -2.01 16.75
CA GLN A 160 -22.20 -1.99 17.95
C GLN A 160 -23.67 -1.80 17.56
#